data_AF-A0A851AAL5-F1
#
_entry.id   AF-A0A851AAL5-F1
#
_cell.length_a   1.000
_cell.length_b   1.000
_cell.length_c   1.000
_cell.angle_alpha   90.00
_cell.angle_beta   90.00
_cell.angle_gamma   90.00
#
_symmetry.space_group_name_H-M   'P 1'
#
loop_
_entity.id
_entity.type
_entity.pdbx_description
1 polymer ?
#
loop_
_entity_poly.entity_id
_entity_poly.type
_entity_poly.pdbx_seq_one_letter_code
_entity_poly.pdbx_strand_id
1 'polypeptide(L)'
;PSVDLLEAFTEHWKGITGYYLEATDESIPARQTDIPWRLKQMLDILVYEEKQRPAGEAGPCLEYLLQHKVLETLGTLGKAEV
;
A
#
# COMPACT_ATOMS: atom_id res chain seq x y z
N PRO A 1 -1.59 23.34 -0.58
CA PRO A 1 -2.50 22.20 -0.34
C PRO A 1 -1.86 21.21 0.63
N SER A 2 -2.48 20.92 1.77
CA SER A 2 -2.07 19.81 2.63
C SER A 2 -2.55 18.51 2.01
N VAL A 3 -1.64 17.57 1.75
CA VAL A 3 -2.00 16.23 1.27
C VAL A 3 -2.57 15.44 2.45
N ASP A 4 -3.74 14.82 2.27
CA ASP A 4 -4.24 13.83 3.23
C ASP A 4 -3.44 12.53 3.03
N LEU A 5 -2.62 12.19 4.02
CA LEU A 5 -1.74 11.02 3.96
C LEU A 5 -2.52 9.72 3.93
N LEU A 6 -3.65 9.64 4.63
CA LEU A 6 -4.47 8.43 4.68
C LEU A 6 -5.14 8.22 3.32
N GLU A 7 -5.70 9.29 2.74
CA GLU A 7 -6.26 9.22 1.39
C GLU A 7 -5.22 8.71 0.40
N ALA A 8 -4.04 9.33 0.34
CA ALA A 8 -2.94 8.91 -0.54
C ALA A 8 -2.51 7.45 -0.29
N PHE A 9 -2.39 7.03 0.97
CA PHE A 9 -2.06 5.66 1.32
C PHE A 9 -3.11 4.67 0.78
N THR A 10 -4.39 4.97 0.98
CA THR A 10 -5.49 4.10 0.52
C THR A 10 -5.63 4.09 -0.99
N GLU A 11 -5.31 5.17 -1.70
CA GLU A 11 -5.28 5.20 -3.17
C GLU A 11 -4.18 4.30 -3.74
N HIS A 12 -2.97 4.33 -3.17
CA HIS A 12 -1.92 3.40 -3.57
C HIS A 12 -2.31 1.94 -3.31
N TRP A 13 -2.90 1.67 -2.15
CA TRP A 13 -3.38 0.33 -1.81
C TRP A 13 -4.45 -0.16 -2.78
N LYS A 14 -5.46 0.68 -3.09
CA LYS A 14 -6.51 0.37 -4.08
C LYS A 14 -5.92 0.02 -5.45
N GLY A 15 -4.91 0.76 -5.91
CA GLY A 15 -4.25 0.47 -7.18
C GLY A 15 -3.53 -0.88 -7.19
N ILE A 16 -2.88 -1.25 -6.07
CA ILE A 16 -2.25 -2.57 -5.94
C ILE A 16 -3.31 -3.66 -5.99
N THR A 17 -4.36 -3.57 -5.16
CA THR A 17 -5.42 -4.59 -5.14
C THR A 17 -6.20 -4.63 -6.45
N GLY A 18 -6.35 -3.50 -7.13
CA GLY A 18 -7.01 -3.39 -8.43
C GLY A 18 -6.33 -4.26 -9.48
N TYR A 19 -5.00 -4.22 -9.59
CA TYR A 19 -4.25 -5.12 -10.48
C TYR A 19 -4.58 -6.61 -10.26
N TYR A 20 -4.70 -7.05 -9.01
CA TYR A 20 -4.97 -8.46 -8.69
C TYR A 20 -6.46 -8.85 -8.72
N LEU A 21 -7.39 -7.89 -8.63
CA LEU A 21 -8.83 -8.16 -8.54
C LEU A 21 -9.55 -7.90 -9.86
N GLU A 22 -9.12 -6.86 -10.57
CA GLU A 22 -9.55 -6.62 -11.94
C GLU A 22 -8.76 -7.62 -12.80
N ALA A 23 -9.43 -8.31 -13.72
CA ALA A 23 -8.81 -9.17 -14.72
C ALA A 23 -7.99 -8.32 -15.72
N THR A 24 -7.04 -7.54 -15.19
CA THR A 24 -5.95 -6.95 -15.92
C THR A 24 -5.19 -8.09 -16.58
N ASP A 25 -4.63 -7.81 -17.75
CA ASP A 25 -3.95 -8.81 -18.56
C ASP A 25 -2.89 -9.52 -17.72
N GLU A 26 -3.23 -10.70 -17.16
CA GLU A 26 -2.40 -11.51 -16.25
C GLU A 26 -1.06 -11.91 -16.93
N SER A 27 -0.89 -11.56 -18.20
CA SER A 27 0.37 -11.68 -18.93
C SER A 27 1.44 -10.67 -18.53
N ILE A 28 1.11 -9.56 -17.86
CA ILE A 28 2.10 -8.55 -17.42
C ILE A 28 2.43 -8.79 -15.94
N PRO A 29 3.65 -9.27 -15.59
CA PRO A 29 3.99 -9.53 -14.19
C PRO A 29 3.99 -8.26 -13.34
N ALA A 30 3.62 -8.36 -12.07
CA ALA A 30 3.52 -7.23 -11.14
C ALA A 30 4.81 -6.37 -11.06
N ARG A 31 5.98 -6.98 -11.23
CA ARG A 31 7.28 -6.26 -11.26
C ARG A 31 7.44 -5.30 -12.46
N GLN A 32 6.64 -5.45 -13.50
CA GLN A 32 6.64 -4.62 -14.71
C GLN A 32 5.49 -3.60 -14.74
N THR A 33 4.64 -3.60 -13.71
CA THR A 33 3.57 -2.61 -13.55
C THR A 33 4.02 -1.47 -12.64
N ASP A 34 3.08 -0.61 -12.23
CA ASP A 34 3.33 0.45 -11.27
C ASP A 34 3.31 -0.03 -9.80
N ILE A 35 3.03 -1.32 -9.54
CA ILE A 35 3.00 -1.92 -8.19
C ILE A 35 4.28 -1.63 -7.38
N PRO A 36 5.51 -1.81 -7.90
CA PRO A 36 6.72 -1.55 -7.13
C PRO A 36 6.79 -0.09 -6.66
N TRP A 37 6.35 0.85 -7.52
CA TRP A 37 6.30 2.26 -7.18
C TRP A 37 5.23 2.55 -6.13
N ARG A 38 4.02 1.98 -6.26
CA ARG A 38 2.93 2.14 -5.28
C ARG A 38 3.32 1.62 -3.90
N LEU A 39 3.96 0.46 -3.82
CA LEU A 39 4.48 -0.10 -2.55
C LEU A 39 5.51 0.83 -1.92
N LYS A 40 6.40 1.42 -2.74
CA LYS A 40 7.38 2.40 -2.27
C LYS A 40 6.70 3.66 -1.73
N GLN A 41 5.67 4.18 -2.41
CA GLN A 41 4.90 5.33 -1.93
C GLN A 41 4.20 5.04 -0.58
N MET A 42 3.55 3.87 -0.43
CA MET A 42 2.93 3.48 0.84
C MET A 42 3.96 3.44 1.99
N LEU A 43 5.16 2.90 1.74
CA LEU A 43 6.25 2.89 2.71
C LEU A 43 6.73 4.31 3.06
N ASP A 44 6.92 5.16 2.06
CA ASP A 44 7.38 6.54 2.27
C ASP A 44 6.34 7.36 3.05
N ILE A 45 5.05 7.13 2.83
CA ILE A 45 3.95 7.72 3.61
C ILE A 45 4.04 7.29 5.08
N LEU A 46 4.19 5.99 5.35
CA LEU A 46 4.33 5.49 6.73
C LEU A 46 5.55 6.07 7.44
N VAL A 47 6.70 6.13 6.76
CA VAL A 47 7.93 6.71 7.31
C VAL A 47 7.78 8.21 7.56
N TYR A 48 7.10 8.93 6.67
CA TYR A 48 6.80 10.34 6.87
C TYR A 48 5.85 10.55 8.04
N GLU A 49 4.78 9.77 8.12
CA GLU A 49 3.80 9.80 9.19
C GLU A 49 4.45 9.59 10.57
N GLU A 50 5.29 8.58 10.71
CA GLU A 50 6.01 8.26 11.96
C GLU A 50 6.87 9.43 12.44
N LYS A 51 7.57 10.12 11.52
CA LYS A 51 8.45 11.24 11.87
C LYS A 51 7.71 12.46 12.40
N GLN A 52 6.42 12.60 12.12
CA GLN A 52 5.61 13.74 12.56
C GLN A 52 4.94 13.48 13.92
N ARG A 53 5.04 12.27 14.48
CA ARG A 53 4.30 11.85 15.67
C ARG A 53 5.22 11.60 16.87
N PRO A 54 4.69 11.73 18.11
CA PRO A 54 5.38 11.26 19.29
C PRO A 54 5.63 9.75 19.24
N ALA A 55 6.75 9.31 19.81
CA ALA A 55 7.05 7.89 19.92
C ALA A 55 5.97 7.16 20.73
N GLY A 56 5.44 6.06 20.19
CA GLY A 56 4.44 5.21 20.84
C GLY A 56 3.00 5.45 20.40
N GLU A 57 2.74 6.44 19.52
CA GLU A 57 1.42 6.68 18.93
C GLU A 57 1.42 6.24 17.45
N ALA A 58 0.53 5.31 17.09
CA ALA A 58 0.31 4.98 15.68
C ALA A 58 -0.47 6.10 14.99
N GLY A 59 -0.11 6.41 13.75
CA GLY A 59 -0.90 7.29 12.90
C GLY A 59 -1.96 6.55 12.10
N PRO A 60 -2.99 7.25 11.55
CA PRO A 60 -4.00 6.71 10.65
C PRO A 60 -3.49 5.79 9.55
N CYS A 61 -2.33 6.05 8.94
CA CYS A 61 -1.83 5.16 7.87
C CYS A 61 -1.35 3.82 8.45
N LEU A 62 -0.60 3.86 9.57
CA LEU A 62 -0.18 2.66 10.28
C LEU A 62 -1.38 1.90 10.88
N GLU A 63 -2.34 2.62 11.46
CA GLU A 63 -3.59 2.04 11.97
C GLU A 63 -4.38 1.34 10.86
N TYR A 64 -4.52 1.99 9.70
CA TYR A 64 -5.17 1.39 8.54
C TYR A 64 -4.42 0.11 8.09
N LEU A 65 -3.09 0.16 7.98
CA LEU A 65 -2.27 -1.00 7.61
C LEU A 65 -2.55 -2.20 8.52
N LEU A 66 -2.65 -1.97 9.83
CA LEU A 66 -2.89 -3.01 10.85
C LEU A 66 -4.34 -3.52 10.82
N GLN A 67 -5.32 -2.61 10.84
CA GLN A 67 -6.75 -2.95 10.87
C GLN A 67 -7.18 -3.71 9.61
N HIS A 68 -6.62 -3.35 8.45
CA HIS A 68 -6.95 -3.96 7.17
C HIS A 68 -6.02 -5.12 6.79
N LYS A 69 -5.08 -5.51 7.66
CA LYS A 69 -4.16 -6.65 7.45
C LYS A 69 -3.41 -6.56 6.12
N VAL A 70 -3.02 -5.35 5.70
CA VAL A 70 -2.46 -5.07 4.37
C VAL A 70 -1.26 -5.96 4.05
N LEU A 71 -0.36 -6.18 5.01
CA LEU A 71 0.82 -7.04 4.82
C LEU A 71 0.46 -8.53 4.65
N GLU A 72 -0.57 -9.01 5.33
CA GLU A 72 -1.05 -10.40 5.17
C GLU A 72 -1.66 -10.59 3.77
N THR A 73 -2.49 -9.64 3.34
CA THR A 73 -3.07 -9.63 1.99
C THR A 73 -1.98 -9.57 0.93
N LEU A 74 -1.02 -8.65 1.05
CA LEU A 74 0.10 -8.52 0.12
C LEU A 74 0.93 -9.82 0.04
N GLY A 75 1.19 -10.46 1.18
CA GLY A 75 1.91 -11.73 1.23
C GLY A 75 1.14 -12.89 0.60
N THR A 76 -0.20 -12.84 0.60
CA THR A 76 -1.04 -13.82 -0.10
C THR A 76 -1.00 -13.59 -1.61
N LEU A 77 -1.16 -12.34 -2.06
CA LEU A 77 -1.11 -11.95 -3.46
C LEU A 77 0.25 -12.28 -4.10
N GLY A 78 1.35 -11.90 -3.45
CA GLY A 78 2.70 -12.16 -3.97
C GLY A 78 3.09 -13.64 -4.04
N LYS A 79 2.40 -14.53 -3.29
CA LYS A 79 2.58 -16.00 -3.42
C LYS A 79 1.75 -16.59 -4.55
N ALA A 80 0.67 -15.94 -4.93
CA ALA A 80 -0.22 -16.37 -6.00
C ALA A 80 0.29 -15.95 -7.40
N GLU A 81 1.11 -14.89 -7.46
CA GLU A 81 1.80 -14.45 -8.68
C GLU A 81 2.75 -15.56 -9.21
N VAL A 82 2.66 -15.87 -10.51
CA VAL A 82 3.36 -16.99 -11.18
C VAL A 82 4.44 -16.50 -12.13
#